data_AF-A0A5N8WCI6-F1
#
_entry.id   AF-A0A5N8WCI6-F1
#
_cell.length_a   1.000
_cell.length_b   1.000
_cell.length_c   1.000
_cell.angle_alpha   90.00
_cell.angle_beta   90.00
_cell.angle_gamma   90.00
#
_symmetry.space_group_name_H-M   'P 1'
#
loop_
_entity.id
_entity.type
_entity.pdbx_description
1 polymer ?
#
loop_
_entity_poly.entity_id
_entity_poly.type
_entity_poly.pdbx_seq_one_letter_code
_entity_poly.pdbx_strand_id
1 'polypeptide(L)'
;MTEISGQTGHRGTASAVVHESYSFACMRCGHGWEQSYEIEHHIDGNGQEFVMYVADGEVVPSPLSRPTCQNCDNHVVRIMRAGQVSSVQSHLHRQSRRVPRQIPGDETSAGGESTASTAAKEQRDHHWHLSDLLHPFHRKAS
;
A
#
# COMPACT_ATOMS: atom_id res chain seq x y z
N MET A 1 -36.69 5.11 22.68
CA MET A 1 -35.75 4.19 22.03
C MET A 1 -34.43 4.36 22.76
N THR A 2 -33.95 3.32 23.44
CA THR A 2 -32.81 3.43 24.36
C THR A 2 -31.51 3.37 23.57
N GLU A 3 -30.79 4.49 23.52
CA GLU A 3 -29.41 4.55 23.05
C GLU A 3 -28.51 3.94 24.12
N ILE A 4 -27.99 2.75 23.82
CA ILE A 4 -26.88 2.14 24.57
C ILE A 4 -25.58 2.69 23.99
N SER A 5 -25.13 3.84 24.50
CA SER A 5 -23.75 4.30 24.24
C SER A 5 -22.78 3.17 24.57
N GLY A 6 -21.94 2.84 23.59
CA GLY A 6 -20.98 1.75 23.62
C GLY A 6 -20.22 1.69 24.93
N GLN A 7 -20.43 0.58 25.64
CA GLN A 7 -19.79 0.29 26.90
C GLN A 7 -18.30 0.01 26.64
N THR A 8 -17.46 0.99 26.91
CA THR A 8 -15.99 0.91 27.01
C THR A 8 -15.56 0.11 28.25
N GLY A 9 -16.18 -1.06 28.48
CA GLY A 9 -16.14 -1.77 29.77
C GLY A 9 -15.23 -3.00 29.85
N HIS A 10 -14.63 -3.48 28.76
CA HIS A 10 -13.95 -4.80 28.77
C HIS A 10 -12.50 -4.84 28.29
N ARG A 11 -11.88 -3.69 28.00
CA ARG A 11 -10.46 -3.61 27.60
C ARG A 11 -9.47 -4.08 28.68
N GLY A 12 -9.89 -4.12 29.94
CA GLY A 12 -9.08 -4.62 31.05
C GLY A 12 -8.97 -6.16 31.14
N THR A 13 -9.64 -6.90 30.25
CA THR A 13 -9.70 -8.38 30.27
C THR A 13 -8.87 -9.04 29.18
N ALA A 14 -8.17 -8.26 28.36
CA ALA A 14 -7.28 -8.79 27.34
C ALA A 14 -6.10 -9.52 28.00
N SER A 15 -5.93 -10.79 27.66
CA SER A 15 -4.77 -11.60 28.05
C SER A 15 -3.51 -11.12 27.34
N ALA A 16 -3.66 -10.64 26.09
CA ALA A 16 -2.60 -10.02 25.31
C ALA A 16 -3.18 -9.03 24.29
N VAL A 17 -2.38 -8.03 23.91
CA VAL A 17 -2.74 -7.06 22.86
C VAL A 17 -1.60 -6.98 21.84
N VAL A 18 -1.92 -7.22 20.57
CA VAL A 18 -0.98 -7.14 19.45
C VAL A 18 -1.35 -5.94 18.58
N HIS A 19 -0.37 -5.11 18.22
CA HIS A 19 -0.60 -4.01 17.28
C HIS A 19 -0.18 -4.46 15.89
N GLU A 20 -1.12 -4.43 14.95
CA GLU A 20 -0.89 -4.83 13.57
C GLU A 20 -1.47 -3.81 12.61
N SER A 21 -0.78 -3.62 11.48
CA SER A 21 -1.21 -2.66 10.46
C SER A 21 -1.34 -3.37 9.12
N TYR A 22 -2.44 -3.08 8.43
CA TYR A 22 -2.72 -3.68 7.14
C TYR A 22 -2.88 -2.61 6.08
N SER A 23 -2.44 -2.94 4.86
CA SER A 23 -2.74 -2.16 3.66
C SER A 23 -3.85 -2.85 2.88
N PHE A 24 -4.81 -2.08 2.39
CA PHE A 24 -5.94 -2.56 1.62
C PHE A 24 -5.94 -1.93 0.23
N ALA A 25 -6.42 -2.67 -0.77
CA ALA A 25 -6.64 -2.15 -2.12
C ALA A 25 -7.95 -2.69 -2.69
N CYS A 26 -8.86 -1.79 -3.08
CA CYS A 26 -10.09 -2.18 -3.74
C CYS A 26 -9.82 -2.60 -5.19
N MET A 27 -10.25 -3.80 -5.55
CA MET A 27 -10.09 -4.32 -6.91
C MET A 27 -11.12 -3.76 -7.91
N ARG A 28 -12.12 -3.00 -7.43
CA ARG A 28 -13.12 -2.32 -8.27
C ARG A 28 -12.71 -0.90 -8.63
N CYS A 29 -12.39 -0.05 -7.65
CA CYS A 29 -12.11 1.37 -7.88
C CYS A 29 -10.64 1.77 -7.71
N GLY A 30 -9.77 0.83 -7.30
CA GLY A 30 -8.35 1.08 -7.11
C GLY A 30 -8.00 1.86 -5.83
N HIS A 31 -8.98 2.27 -5.03
CA HIS A 31 -8.74 2.97 -3.78
C HIS A 31 -7.94 2.09 -2.81
N GLY A 32 -6.84 2.62 -2.29
CA GLY A 32 -6.00 1.97 -1.29
C GLY A 32 -5.90 2.79 -0.02
N TRP A 33 -5.94 2.11 1.11
CA TRP A 33 -5.82 2.71 2.43
C TRP A 33 -5.00 1.81 3.37
N GLU A 34 -4.46 2.38 4.42
CA GLU A 34 -3.75 1.68 5.49
C GLU A 34 -4.49 1.94 6.81
N GLN A 35 -4.61 0.91 7.64
CA GLN A 35 -5.26 1.02 8.95
C GLN A 35 -4.48 0.21 9.98
N SER A 36 -4.33 0.78 11.17
CA SER A 36 -3.76 0.12 12.35
C SER A 36 -4.86 -0.43 13.24
N TYR A 37 -4.61 -1.61 13.79
CA TYR A 37 -5.52 -2.32 14.68
C TYR A 37 -4.80 -2.77 15.94
N GLU A 38 -5.51 -2.73 17.04
CA GLU A 38 -5.19 -3.50 18.24
C GLU A 38 -5.97 -4.82 18.16
N ILE A 39 -5.25 -5.93 18.22
CA ILE A 39 -5.79 -7.28 18.22
C ILE A 39 -5.72 -7.76 19.67
N GLU A 40 -6.86 -7.71 20.35
CA GLU A 40 -6.99 -8.10 21.75
C GLU A 40 -7.34 -9.60 21.83
N HIS A 41 -6.51 -10.37 22.52
CA HIS A 41 -6.75 -11.79 22.81
C HIS A 41 -7.44 -11.91 24.17
N HIS A 42 -8.55 -12.64 24.23
CA HIS A 42 -9.34 -12.83 25.43
C HIS A 42 -9.58 -14.31 25.70
N ILE A 43 -9.89 -14.62 26.95
CA ILE A 43 -10.36 -15.92 27.39
C ILE A 43 -11.74 -15.70 28.01
N ASP A 44 -12.76 -16.40 27.53
CA ASP A 44 -14.11 -16.30 28.05
C ASP A 44 -14.26 -17.03 29.41
N GLY A 45 -15.45 -16.94 30.02
CA GLY A 45 -15.74 -17.61 31.29
C GLY A 45 -15.72 -19.14 31.24
N ASN A 46 -15.71 -19.73 30.05
CA ASN A 46 -15.61 -21.17 29.82
C ASN A 46 -14.16 -21.61 29.50
N GLY A 47 -13.22 -20.66 29.46
CA GLY A 47 -11.83 -20.93 29.09
C GLY A 47 -11.57 -20.95 27.58
N GLN A 48 -12.51 -20.51 26.73
CA GLN A 48 -12.33 -20.46 25.28
C GLN A 48 -11.64 -19.16 24.87
N GLU A 49 -10.65 -19.27 23.99
CA GLU A 49 -9.96 -18.11 23.43
C GLU A 49 -10.78 -17.46 22.31
N PHE A 50 -10.86 -16.13 22.33
CA PHE A 50 -11.42 -15.34 21.24
C PHE A 50 -10.63 -14.05 21.02
N VAL A 51 -10.79 -13.46 19.84
CA VAL A 51 -10.04 -12.27 19.41
C VAL A 51 -11.01 -11.13 19.12
N MET A 52 -10.69 -9.95 19.63
CA MET A 52 -11.35 -8.69 19.31
C MET A 52 -10.42 -7.81 18.49
N TYR A 53 -10.97 -7.15 17.48
CA TYR A 53 -10.25 -6.17 16.67
C TYR A 53 -10.71 -4.79 17.06
N VAL A 54 -9.77 -3.88 17.30
CA VAL A 54 -10.04 -2.50 17.67
C VAL A 54 -9.31 -1.57 16.71
N ALA A 55 -10.04 -0.64 16.13
CA ALA A 55 -9.51 0.41 15.27
C ALA A 55 -9.95 1.76 15.83
N ASP A 56 -9.00 2.70 15.98
CA ASP A 56 -9.28 4.05 16.48
C ASP A 56 -10.00 4.07 17.84
N GLY A 57 -9.76 3.04 18.66
CA GLY A 57 -10.38 2.85 19.97
C GLY A 57 -11.76 2.21 19.95
N GLU A 58 -12.32 1.91 18.78
CA GLU A 58 -13.63 1.28 18.60
C GLU A 58 -13.50 -0.20 18.21
N VAL A 59 -14.32 -1.06 18.81
CA VAL A 59 -14.38 -2.48 18.44
C VAL A 59 -15.00 -2.61 17.06
N VAL A 60 -14.28 -3.25 16.14
CA VAL A 60 -14.67 -3.44 14.75
C VAL A 60 -14.77 -4.92 14.38
N PRO A 61 -15.51 -5.28 13.32
CA PRO A 61 -15.43 -6.62 12.74
C PRO A 61 -14.00 -6.97 12.33
N SER A 62 -13.69 -8.27 12.23
CA SER A 62 -12.39 -8.70 11.74
C SER A 62 -12.10 -8.10 10.36
N PRO A 63 -11.01 -7.33 10.19
CA PRO A 63 -10.66 -6.73 8.91
C PRO A 63 -10.27 -7.78 7.86
N LEU A 64 -10.06 -9.03 8.29
CA LEU A 64 -9.65 -10.16 7.45
C LEU A 64 -10.84 -10.94 6.87
N SER A 65 -12.05 -10.80 7.44
CA SER A 65 -13.20 -11.61 7.01
C SER A 65 -13.89 -11.05 5.76
N ARG A 66 -14.21 -9.74 5.77
CA ARG A 66 -14.94 -9.11 4.65
C ARG A 66 -14.72 -7.59 4.59
N PRO A 67 -13.48 -7.15 4.28
CA PRO A 67 -13.19 -5.73 4.15
C PRO A 67 -14.10 -5.06 3.10
N THR A 68 -14.58 -3.86 3.42
CA THR A 68 -15.43 -3.05 2.54
C THR A 68 -14.68 -1.80 2.12
N CYS A 69 -14.68 -1.51 0.83
CA CYS A 69 -14.03 -0.30 0.33
C CYS A 69 -14.80 0.96 0.77
N GLN A 70 -14.14 1.83 1.54
CA GLN A 70 -14.72 3.08 2.06
C GLN A 70 -15.08 4.12 0.96
N ASN A 71 -14.65 3.88 -0.28
CA ASN A 71 -14.92 4.78 -1.41
C ASN A 71 -16.06 4.29 -2.34
N CYS A 72 -16.35 2.99 -2.39
CA CYS A 72 -17.34 2.46 -3.35
C CYS A 72 -18.15 1.25 -2.87
N ASP A 73 -18.05 0.93 -1.58
CA ASP A 73 -18.76 -0.14 -0.86
C ASP A 73 -18.60 -1.55 -1.45
N ASN A 74 -17.61 -1.74 -2.33
CA ASN A 74 -17.31 -3.04 -2.89
C ASN A 74 -16.49 -3.89 -1.89
N HIS A 75 -16.73 -5.20 -1.90
CA HIS A 75 -16.14 -6.15 -0.95
C HIS A 75 -14.97 -6.94 -1.55
N VAL A 76 -14.65 -6.77 -2.84
CA VAL A 76 -13.48 -7.38 -3.47
C VAL A 76 -12.27 -6.48 -3.19
N VAL A 77 -11.68 -6.70 -2.02
CA VAL A 77 -10.55 -5.92 -1.50
C VAL A 77 -9.39 -6.88 -1.24
N ARG A 78 -8.20 -6.51 -1.73
CA ARG A 78 -6.96 -7.22 -1.44
C ARG A 78 -6.35 -6.67 -0.15
N ILE A 79 -5.98 -7.56 0.77
CA ILE A 79 -5.26 -7.23 2.00
C ILE A 79 -3.77 -7.55 1.79
N MET A 80 -2.92 -6.64 2.23
CA MET A 80 -1.46 -6.70 2.08
C MET A 80 -0.80 -6.28 3.40
N ARG A 81 0.52 -6.51 3.50
CA ARG A 81 1.32 -6.02 4.62
C ARG A 81 1.22 -4.49 4.73
N ALA A 82 1.40 -3.93 5.93
CA ALA A 82 1.60 -2.50 6.13
C ALA A 82 2.63 -1.89 5.16
N GLY A 83 2.46 -0.61 4.83
CA GLY A 83 3.41 0.18 4.05
C GLY A 83 3.29 0.08 2.53
N GLN A 84 2.36 -0.73 2.00
CA GLN A 84 2.22 -0.90 0.55
C GLN A 84 1.55 0.30 -0.10
N VAL A 85 0.51 0.85 0.53
CA VAL A 85 -0.22 2.01 0.00
C VAL A 85 0.65 3.25 0.13
N SER A 86 1.30 3.45 1.28
CA SER A 86 2.20 4.58 1.50
C SER A 86 3.41 4.55 0.55
N SER A 87 3.97 3.37 0.27
CA SER A 87 5.03 3.19 -0.72
C SER A 87 4.59 3.65 -2.11
N VAL A 88 3.45 3.13 -2.62
CA VAL A 88 2.93 3.49 -3.94
C VAL A 88 2.65 4.99 -4.04
N GLN A 89 1.99 5.57 -3.04
CA GLN A 89 1.73 7.01 -3.00
C GLN A 89 3.05 7.81 -3.05
N SER A 90 4.07 7.41 -2.31
CA SER A 90 5.38 8.07 -2.31
C SER A 90 6.05 8.01 -3.69
N HIS A 91 5.96 6.87 -4.38
CA HIS A 91 6.46 6.73 -5.75
C HIS A 91 5.75 7.66 -6.73
N LEU A 92 4.41 7.73 -6.67
CA LEU A 92 3.61 8.62 -7.52
C LEU A 92 3.94 10.10 -7.28
N HIS A 93 4.05 10.51 -6.02
CA HIS A 93 4.45 11.89 -5.66
C HIS A 93 5.86 12.24 -6.14
N ARG A 94 6.79 11.28 -6.12
CA ARG A 94 8.15 11.49 -6.64
C ARG A 94 8.17 11.63 -8.16
N GLN A 95 7.37 10.83 -8.87
CA GLN A 95 7.25 10.90 -10.32
C GLN A 95 6.62 12.22 -10.77
N SER A 96 5.54 12.68 -10.12
CA SER A 96 4.90 13.95 -10.47
C SER A 96 5.79 15.17 -10.24
N ARG A 97 6.72 15.10 -9.28
CA ARG A 97 7.75 16.14 -9.09
C ARG A 97 8.87 16.13 -10.13
N ARG A 98 9.05 15.05 -10.89
CA ARG A 98 9.97 15.02 -12.03
C ARG A 98 9.30 15.66 -13.26
N VAL A 99 9.05 16.96 -13.20
CA VAL A 99 8.75 17.76 -14.38
C VAL A 99 10.04 17.92 -15.20
N PRO A 100 10.04 17.70 -16.53
CA PRO A 100 11.22 17.88 -17.36
C PRO A 100 11.77 19.30 -17.23
N ARG A 101 13.07 19.41 -16.92
CA ARG A 101 13.84 20.65 -17.04
C ARG A 101 13.74 21.10 -18.51
N GLN A 102 13.32 22.34 -18.70
CA GLN A 102 13.11 23.01 -20.00
C GLN A 102 14.20 22.64 -21.02
N ILE A 103 13.81 22.22 -22.21
CA ILE A 103 14.66 22.24 -23.41
C ILE A 103 14.88 23.72 -23.74
N PRO A 104 16.09 24.29 -23.65
CA PRO A 104 16.33 25.58 -24.26
C PRO A 104 16.18 25.41 -25.77
N GLY A 105 15.20 26.10 -26.35
CA GLY A 105 15.06 26.21 -27.79
C GLY A 105 16.29 26.87 -28.41
N ASP A 106 16.80 26.19 -29.44
CA ASP A 106 17.58 26.65 -30.59
C ASP A 106 17.22 28.11 -31.02
N GLU A 107 18.07 29.01 -31.55
CA GLU A 107 19.28 28.90 -32.39
C GLU A 107 20.06 30.24 -32.34
N THR A 108 21.40 30.25 -32.33
CA THR A 108 22.20 31.08 -33.27
C THR A 108 23.64 30.56 -33.35
N SER A 109 24.04 30.19 -34.58
CA SER A 109 25.33 29.65 -35.02
C SER A 109 26.58 30.39 -34.55
N ALA A 110 27.65 29.64 -34.20
CA ALA A 110 28.99 29.79 -34.77
C ALA A 110 30.00 28.77 -34.21
N GLY A 111 30.45 27.85 -35.07
CA GLY A 111 31.85 27.45 -35.25
C GLY A 111 32.62 26.73 -34.12
N GLY A 112 33.15 25.54 -34.43
CA GLY A 112 34.31 24.99 -33.72
C GLY A 112 34.39 23.47 -33.75
N GLU A 113 35.19 22.93 -34.67
CA GLU A 113 35.54 21.51 -34.79
C GLU A 113 36.27 20.95 -33.55
N SER A 114 36.00 19.66 -33.32
CA SER A 114 36.88 18.60 -32.80
C SER A 114 37.69 18.85 -31.51
N THR A 115 37.49 17.97 -30.52
CA THR A 115 38.56 17.07 -30.05
C THR A 115 38.03 15.96 -29.14
N ALA A 116 38.42 14.73 -29.51
CA ALA A 116 38.85 13.63 -28.65
C ALA A 116 37.95 13.11 -27.50
N SER A 117 37.38 11.93 -27.78
CA SER A 117 37.35 10.74 -26.92
C SER A 117 37.63 10.96 -25.43
N THR A 118 36.57 10.97 -24.63
CA THR A 118 36.65 10.65 -23.20
C THR A 118 35.71 9.48 -22.91
N ALA A 119 36.35 8.33 -22.65
CA ALA A 119 35.87 7.22 -21.84
C ALA A 119 34.35 6.98 -21.82
N ALA A 120 33.89 6.09 -22.69
CA ALA A 120 32.66 5.34 -22.52
C ALA A 120 32.74 4.50 -21.23
N LYS A 121 32.43 5.09 -20.08
CA LYS A 121 31.88 4.33 -18.96
C LYS A 121 30.45 4.00 -19.36
N GLU A 122 30.25 2.76 -19.75
CA GLU A 122 28.93 2.11 -19.84
C GLU A 122 28.14 2.44 -18.57
N GLN A 123 27.31 3.47 -18.70
CA GLN A 123 26.22 3.72 -17.80
C GLN A 123 25.26 2.57 -18.07
N ARG A 124 25.36 1.51 -17.26
CA ARG A 124 24.38 0.43 -17.24
C ARG A 124 23.09 1.01 -16.71
N ASP A 125 22.39 1.71 -17.59
CA ASP A 125 21.00 2.08 -17.44
C ASP A 125 20.23 0.77 -17.47
N HIS A 126 20.01 0.21 -16.29
CA HIS A 126 19.06 -0.86 -16.07
C HIS A 126 17.67 -0.28 -16.32
N HIS A 127 17.32 -0.21 -17.61
CA HIS A 127 16.04 0.16 -18.13
C HIS A 127 15.06 -0.94 -17.74
N TRP A 128 14.36 -0.73 -16.64
CA TRP A 128 13.23 -1.58 -16.26
C TRP A 128 12.13 -1.37 -17.29
N HIS A 129 12.07 -2.25 -18.29
CA HIS A 129 11.06 -2.18 -19.33
C HIS A 129 9.74 -2.70 -18.75
N LEU A 130 8.66 -1.93 -18.86
CA LEU A 130 7.33 -2.29 -18.33
C LEU A 130 6.83 -3.66 -18.84
N SER A 131 7.37 -4.11 -19.97
CA SER A 131 7.05 -5.42 -20.57
C SER A 131 7.60 -6.60 -19.76
N ASP A 132 8.61 -6.41 -18.90
CA ASP A 132 9.14 -7.48 -18.04
C ASP A 132 8.22 -7.79 -16.84
N LEU A 133 7.29 -6.88 -16.52
CA LEU A 133 6.32 -7.06 -15.43
C LEU A 133 5.03 -7.75 -15.87
N LEU A 134 4.85 -8.01 -17.18
CA LEU A 134 3.61 -8.53 -17.76
C LEU A 134 3.68 -9.98 -18.26
N HIS A 135 4.72 -10.74 -17.91
CA HIS A 135 4.86 -12.16 -18.34
C HIS A 135 4.65 -13.21 -17.22
N PRO A 136 3.53 -13.27 -16.47
CA PRO A 136 3.37 -14.34 -15.50
C PRO A 136 2.99 -15.71 -16.09
N PHE A 137 2.72 -15.90 -17.39
CA PHE A 137 2.27 -17.21 -17.88
C PHE A 137 2.74 -17.60 -19.29
N HIS A 138 3.92 -18.22 -19.39
CA HIS A 138 4.20 -19.22 -20.44
C HIS A 138 4.91 -20.44 -19.86
N ARG A 139 4.16 -21.33 -19.21
CA ARG A 139 4.58 -22.74 -19.09
C ARG A 139 4.09 -23.48 -20.34
N LYS A 140 4.97 -23.74 -21.30
CA LYS A 140 4.73 -24.75 -22.35
C LYS A 140 4.84 -26.13 -21.70
N ALA A 141 3.77 -26.89 -21.73
CA ALA A 141 3.83 -28.34 -21.66
C ALA A 141 4.07 -28.87 -23.07
N SER A 142 5.12 -29.68 -23.25
CA SER A 142 5.10 -30.85 -24.12
C SER A 142 6.24 -31.78 -23.74
#